data_AF-A0A9D2R405-F1
#
_entry.id   AF-A0A9D2R405-F1
#
_cell.length_a   1.000
_cell.length_b   1.000
_cell.length_c   1.000
_cell.angle_alpha   90.00
_cell.angle_beta   90.00
_cell.angle_gamma   90.00
#
_symmetry.space_group_name_H-M   'P 1'
#
loop_
_entity.id
_entity.type
_entity.pdbx_description
1 polymer ?
#
loop_
_entity_poly.entity_id
_entity_poly.type
_entity_poly.pdbx_seq_one_letter_code
_entity_poly.pdbx_strand_id
1 'polypeptide(L)'
;LSVYLDAIIWIINPSGRMILDTATPVELENPRIVEGFNATDFAGSYYTVGNFYGSFDGDMLSVFAPITSNFKVSGYVVIHTSMAELKITSEGILSITYIILVILFLLSLIILIFFTEMVYQPLRRITEATEQYAAGNMRYEIQVDSEDEMGYLAATLSYMASEIARSEDNQKKFIANVSHDFRSPLTSIHGYLEAMLDGTIPPELYEKYLHIVLNETDRLTKLTNSLLTLNNLNTRGMVLEKTDFDLNTVIRDTAASFEGTCQQKHISIELVLTGDQLFVNADMGKIQQVLYNLLDNAIKFSHNDSSIKIETTEKNTKVFVSVRDQGIGIPRDSLKLIWDRFYKTDLSRGKDKKGTGLGLSITKEIIQAHNENINVISTEGEGTEFIFSLPLSEEDDE
;
A
#
# COMPACT_ATOMS: atom_id res chain seq x y z
N LEU A 1 46.80 -61.25 -12.95
CA LEU A 1 46.31 -60.66 -11.69
C LEU A 1 47.35 -59.69 -11.11
N SER A 2 48.61 -60.11 -10.96
CA SER A 2 49.71 -59.23 -10.51
C SER A 2 49.82 -57.92 -11.30
N VAL A 3 49.83 -58.00 -12.64
CA VAL A 3 49.89 -56.82 -13.54
C VAL A 3 48.64 -55.93 -13.48
N TYR A 4 47.48 -56.51 -13.14
CA TYR A 4 46.22 -55.76 -13.10
C TYR A 4 46.01 -55.04 -11.76
N LEU A 5 46.49 -55.64 -10.67
CA LEU A 5 46.38 -55.10 -9.30
C LEU A 5 47.64 -54.37 -8.84
N ASP A 6 48.65 -54.24 -9.72
CA ASP A 6 50.01 -53.81 -9.39
C ASP A 6 50.51 -54.43 -8.08
N ALA A 7 50.36 -55.75 -8.00
CA ALA A 7 50.53 -56.51 -6.76
C ALA A 7 51.52 -57.66 -6.93
N ILE A 8 52.33 -57.89 -5.91
CA ILE A 8 53.27 -59.01 -5.85
C ILE A 8 52.54 -60.19 -5.22
N ILE A 9 52.48 -61.33 -5.93
CA ILE A 9 51.76 -62.52 -5.49
C ILE A 9 52.79 -63.60 -5.14
N TRP A 10 52.75 -64.07 -3.90
CA TRP A 10 53.55 -65.17 -3.39
C TRP A 10 52.69 -66.40 -3.14
N ILE A 11 53.25 -67.57 -3.45
CA ILE A 11 52.74 -68.85 -2.94
C ILE A 11 53.77 -69.39 -1.97
N ILE A 12 53.39 -69.56 -0.71
CA ILE A 12 54.28 -70.01 0.37
C ILE A 12 53.72 -71.31 0.95
N ASN A 13 54.57 -72.30 1.20
CA ASN A 13 54.14 -73.51 1.89
C ASN A 13 53.95 -73.26 3.42
N PRO A 14 53.39 -74.21 4.19
CA PRO A 14 53.23 -74.05 5.63
C PRO A 14 54.52 -73.92 6.44
N SER A 15 55.70 -74.18 5.85
CA SER A 15 57.00 -74.02 6.48
C SER A 15 57.70 -72.70 6.11
N GLY A 16 57.01 -71.75 5.47
CA GLY A 16 57.57 -70.46 5.06
C GLY A 16 58.41 -70.50 3.76
N ARG A 17 58.50 -71.65 3.08
CA ARG A 17 59.24 -71.79 1.81
C ARG A 17 58.44 -71.21 0.65
N MET A 18 59.08 -70.34 -0.12
CA MET A 18 58.51 -69.75 -1.32
C MET A 18 58.45 -70.78 -2.46
N ILE A 19 57.25 -70.95 -3.02
CA ILE A 19 56.95 -71.84 -4.15
C ILE A 19 56.82 -71.03 -5.45
N LEU A 20 56.22 -69.84 -5.36
CA LEU A 20 56.03 -68.92 -6.47
C LEU A 20 56.23 -67.49 -5.98
N ASP A 21 56.90 -66.68 -6.80
CA ASP A 21 56.95 -65.24 -6.68
C ASP A 21 56.72 -64.65 -8.08
N THR A 22 55.77 -63.72 -8.20
CA THR A 22 55.51 -63.05 -9.48
C THR A 22 56.53 -61.95 -9.81
N ALA A 23 57.31 -61.48 -8.84
CA ALA A 23 58.32 -60.44 -9.03
C ALA A 23 59.70 -61.00 -9.37
N THR A 24 60.08 -62.16 -8.82
CA THR A 24 61.40 -62.79 -9.06
C THR A 24 61.28 -64.28 -9.39
N PRO A 25 62.10 -64.84 -10.30
CA PRO A 25 62.11 -66.28 -10.55
C PRO A 25 62.54 -67.06 -9.31
N VAL A 26 61.80 -68.10 -8.92
CA VAL A 26 62.14 -68.92 -7.75
C VAL A 26 63.27 -69.89 -8.09
N GLU A 27 64.41 -69.79 -7.39
CA GLU A 27 65.54 -70.72 -7.54
C GLU A 27 65.27 -72.06 -6.80
N LEU A 28 65.42 -73.18 -7.51
CA LEU A 28 65.13 -74.52 -6.97
C LEU A 28 66.25 -75.07 -6.07
N GLU A 29 67.50 -74.63 -6.27
CA GLU A 29 68.68 -75.13 -5.54
C GLU A 29 68.89 -74.42 -4.19
N ASN A 30 68.45 -73.17 -4.04
CA ASN A 30 68.50 -72.41 -2.78
C ASN A 30 67.15 -71.70 -2.54
N PRO A 31 66.14 -72.40 -1.97
CA PRO A 31 64.80 -71.85 -1.88
C PRO A 31 64.74 -70.71 -0.86
N ARG A 32 64.19 -69.56 -1.27
CA ARG A 32 63.91 -68.44 -0.37
C ARG A 32 62.89 -68.86 0.69
N ILE A 33 63.25 -68.76 1.97
CA ILE A 33 62.37 -69.02 3.12
C ILE A 33 62.08 -67.68 3.78
N VAL A 34 60.80 -67.40 4.02
CA VAL A 34 60.36 -66.24 4.81
C VAL A 34 60.59 -66.59 6.29
N GLU A 35 61.66 -66.05 6.86
CA GLU A 35 62.04 -66.32 8.25
C GLU A 35 60.98 -65.81 9.23
N GLY A 36 60.63 -66.64 10.22
CA GLY A 36 59.61 -66.29 11.21
C GLY A 36 58.16 -66.41 10.72
N PHE A 37 57.92 -66.84 9.47
CA PHE A 37 56.56 -67.04 8.96
C PHE A 37 55.79 -68.06 9.81
N ASN A 38 54.68 -67.61 10.40
CA ASN A 38 53.77 -68.46 11.14
C ASN A 38 52.35 -68.33 10.60
N ALA A 39 51.79 -69.46 10.16
CA ALA A 39 50.43 -69.53 9.63
C ALA A 39 49.34 -69.11 10.65
N THR A 40 49.61 -69.25 11.96
CA THR A 40 48.64 -68.89 13.00
C THR A 40 48.52 -67.39 13.23
N ASP A 41 49.51 -66.59 12.80
CA ASP A 41 49.50 -65.12 12.95
C ASP A 41 48.35 -64.48 12.15
N PHE A 42 47.76 -65.26 11.26
CA PHE A 42 46.68 -64.90 10.35
C PHE A 42 45.36 -65.60 10.67
N ALA A 43 45.23 -66.20 11.85
CA ALA A 43 44.03 -66.93 12.24
C ALA A 43 42.81 -66.02 12.54
N GLY A 44 43.02 -64.72 12.77
CA GLY A 44 41.97 -63.76 13.15
C GLY A 44 41.70 -62.60 12.15
N SER A 45 42.50 -62.48 11.10
CA SER A 45 42.36 -61.50 10.01
C SER A 45 42.80 -62.17 8.72
N TYR A 46 42.38 -61.69 7.55
CA TYR A 46 42.89 -62.15 6.25
C TYR A 46 43.90 -61.18 5.63
N TYR A 47 44.30 -60.15 6.37
CA TYR A 47 45.33 -59.19 5.94
C TYR A 47 46.19 -58.69 7.10
N THR A 48 47.41 -58.25 6.79
CA THR A 48 48.32 -57.55 7.69
C THR A 48 48.94 -56.35 6.97
N VAL A 49 49.39 -55.36 7.75
CA VAL A 49 50.09 -54.18 7.25
C VAL A 49 51.48 -54.11 7.90
N GLY A 50 52.51 -53.99 7.08
CA GLY A 50 53.90 -53.88 7.52
C GLY A 50 54.86 -54.43 6.48
N ASN A 51 56.12 -54.61 6.84
CA ASN A 51 57.18 -55.10 5.93
C ASN A 51 57.14 -56.62 5.62
N PHE A 52 56.07 -57.32 6.04
CA PHE A 52 55.86 -58.75 5.90
C PHE A 52 57.10 -59.60 6.26
N TYR A 53 57.35 -59.78 7.56
CA TYR A 53 58.51 -60.49 8.11
C TYR A 53 59.86 -59.96 7.59
N GLY A 54 59.99 -58.64 7.43
CA GLY A 54 61.21 -58.00 6.91
C GLY A 54 61.49 -58.28 5.43
N SER A 55 60.51 -58.78 4.68
CA SER A 55 60.72 -59.18 3.28
C SER A 55 60.60 -58.03 2.28
N PHE A 56 60.09 -56.87 2.71
CA PHE A 56 59.96 -55.64 1.93
C PHE A 56 60.58 -54.45 2.66
N ASP A 57 61.12 -53.47 1.93
CA ASP A 57 61.74 -52.26 2.49
C ASP A 57 60.73 -51.23 3.03
N GLY A 58 59.43 -51.42 2.78
CA GLY A 58 58.35 -50.54 3.20
C GLY A 58 57.08 -51.27 3.59
N ASP A 59 56.10 -50.53 4.09
CA ASP A 59 54.81 -51.10 4.52
C ASP A 59 54.02 -51.60 3.31
N MET A 60 53.70 -52.89 3.32
CA MET A 60 52.82 -53.54 2.36
C MET A 60 51.51 -53.92 3.03
N LEU A 61 50.39 -53.69 2.34
CA LEU A 61 49.15 -54.39 2.64
C LEU A 61 49.29 -55.80 2.06
N SER A 62 49.35 -56.78 2.94
CA SER A 62 49.52 -58.19 2.58
C SER A 62 48.23 -58.95 2.91
N VAL A 63 47.55 -59.49 1.89
CA VAL A 63 46.31 -60.26 2.03
C VAL A 63 46.61 -61.73 1.80
N PHE A 64 46.11 -62.62 2.65
CA PHE A 64 46.46 -64.04 2.66
C PHE A 64 45.23 -64.94 2.59
N ALA A 65 45.32 -65.97 1.74
CA ALA A 65 44.29 -66.99 1.56
C ALA A 65 44.91 -68.40 1.57
N PRO A 66 44.40 -69.34 2.38
CA PRO A 66 44.92 -70.71 2.42
C PRO A 66 44.51 -71.50 1.17
N ILE A 67 45.46 -72.28 0.63
CA ILE A 67 45.21 -73.27 -0.41
C ILE A 67 44.99 -74.61 0.29
N THR A 68 43.73 -75.03 0.43
CA THR A 68 43.36 -76.29 1.06
C THR A 68 43.06 -77.38 0.04
N SER A 69 43.58 -78.59 0.25
CA SER A 69 43.21 -79.78 -0.49
C SER A 69 42.99 -80.93 0.50
N ASN A 70 41.89 -81.68 0.35
CA ASN A 70 41.54 -82.80 1.24
C ASN A 70 41.60 -82.44 2.74
N PHE A 71 41.04 -81.28 3.12
CA PHE A 71 41.04 -80.75 4.50
C PHE A 71 42.42 -80.46 5.12
N LYS A 72 43.49 -80.46 4.31
CA LYS A 72 44.84 -80.06 4.73
C LYS A 72 45.27 -78.80 3.98
N VAL A 73 45.87 -77.85 4.69
CA VAL A 73 46.46 -76.66 4.07
C VAL A 73 47.77 -77.07 3.38
N SER A 74 47.81 -76.92 2.05
CA SER A 74 48.97 -77.24 1.22
C SER A 74 49.90 -76.05 1.02
N GLY A 75 49.40 -74.83 1.22
CA GLY A 75 50.15 -73.58 1.12
C GLY A 75 49.23 -72.38 1.28
N TYR A 76 49.78 -71.19 1.06
CA TYR A 76 49.08 -69.91 1.19
C TYR A 76 49.37 -69.07 -0.05
N VAL A 77 48.34 -68.44 -0.60
CA VAL A 77 48.50 -67.34 -1.56
C VAL A 77 48.55 -66.06 -0.74
N VAL A 78 49.60 -65.27 -0.92
CA VAL A 78 49.74 -63.95 -0.31
C VAL A 78 49.87 -62.90 -1.41
N ILE A 79 49.05 -61.86 -1.36
CA ILE A 79 49.04 -60.76 -2.32
C ILE A 79 49.50 -59.51 -1.57
N HIS A 80 50.58 -58.89 -2.04
CA HIS A 80 51.19 -57.71 -1.46
C HIS A 80 50.96 -56.50 -2.37
N THR A 81 50.50 -55.39 -1.79
CA THR A 81 50.39 -54.08 -2.46
C THR A 81 50.99 -52.99 -1.59
N SER A 82 51.62 -51.98 -2.19
CA SER A 82 52.33 -50.92 -1.48
C SER A 82 51.36 -49.99 -0.76
N MET A 83 51.54 -49.83 0.56
CA MET A 83 50.77 -48.81 1.30
C MET A 83 51.10 -47.39 0.86
N ALA A 84 52.31 -47.16 0.32
CA ALA A 84 52.69 -45.84 -0.18
C ALA A 84 51.84 -45.45 -1.41
N GLU A 85 51.62 -46.37 -2.34
CA GLU A 85 50.81 -46.14 -3.54
C GLU A 85 49.33 -45.91 -3.20
N LEU A 86 48.80 -46.70 -2.26
CA LEU A 86 47.43 -46.51 -1.76
C LEU A 86 47.26 -45.17 -1.04
N LYS A 87 48.25 -44.75 -0.22
CA LYS A 87 48.23 -43.45 0.46
C LYS A 87 48.30 -42.29 -0.53
N ILE A 88 49.20 -42.33 -1.50
CA ILE A 88 49.33 -41.26 -2.52
C ILE A 88 48.01 -41.09 -3.29
N THR A 89 47.38 -42.20 -3.69
CA THR A 89 46.09 -42.16 -4.39
C THR A 89 44.98 -41.57 -3.50
N SER A 90 44.92 -42.00 -2.24
CA SER A 90 43.94 -41.49 -1.26
C SER A 90 44.12 -40.00 -0.98
N GLU A 91 45.36 -39.55 -0.75
CA GLU A 91 45.69 -38.14 -0.51
C GLU A 91 45.36 -37.26 -1.72
N GLY A 92 45.57 -37.75 -2.94
CA GLY A 92 45.18 -37.06 -4.17
C GLY A 92 43.67 -36.83 -4.26
N ILE A 93 42.87 -37.87 -3.99
CA ILE A 93 41.40 -37.77 -3.98
C ILE A 93 40.94 -36.79 -2.89
N LEU A 94 41.45 -36.93 -1.67
CA LEU A 94 41.10 -36.07 -0.53
C LEU A 94 41.43 -34.60 -0.82
N SER A 95 42.59 -34.32 -1.42
CA SER A 95 42.99 -32.95 -1.76
C SER A 95 42.02 -32.29 -2.73
N ILE A 96 41.56 -33.00 -3.77
CA ILE A 96 40.55 -32.50 -4.71
C ILE A 96 39.22 -32.25 -3.99
N THR A 97 38.79 -33.17 -3.12
CA THR A 97 37.56 -33.01 -2.33
C THR A 97 37.62 -31.76 -1.43
N TYR A 98 38.75 -31.52 -0.74
CA TYR A 98 38.90 -30.34 0.10
C TYR A 98 38.88 -29.04 -0.69
N ILE A 99 39.52 -29.00 -1.87
CA ILE A 99 39.48 -27.81 -2.75
C ILE A 99 38.04 -27.50 -3.17
N ILE A 100 37.27 -28.50 -3.59
CA ILE A 100 35.86 -28.32 -3.97
C ILE A 100 35.04 -27.81 -2.78
N LEU A 101 35.26 -28.35 -1.59
CA LEU A 101 34.56 -27.92 -0.38
C LEU A 101 34.84 -26.46 -0.04
N VAL A 102 36.11 -26.02 -0.16
CA VAL A 102 36.48 -24.61 0.04
C VAL A 102 35.80 -23.72 -1.00
N ILE A 103 35.77 -24.12 -2.27
CA ILE A 103 35.10 -23.35 -3.34
C ILE A 103 33.60 -23.23 -3.06
N LEU A 104 32.92 -24.32 -2.68
CA LEU A 104 31.50 -24.30 -2.34
C LEU A 104 31.22 -23.41 -1.12
N PHE A 105 32.09 -23.45 -0.11
CA PHE A 105 31.97 -22.60 1.06
C PHE A 105 32.14 -21.11 0.71
N LEU A 106 33.08 -20.76 -0.17
CA LEU A 106 33.26 -19.38 -0.61
C LEU A 106 32.08 -18.89 -1.45
N LEU A 107 31.55 -19.74 -2.34
CA LEU A 107 30.36 -19.40 -3.13
C LEU A 107 29.12 -19.19 -2.26
N SER A 108 28.91 -20.04 -1.25
CA SER A 108 27.78 -19.88 -0.33
C SER A 108 27.91 -18.61 0.52
N LEU A 109 29.13 -18.24 0.93
CA LEU A 109 29.39 -16.98 1.64
C LEU A 109 29.06 -15.76 0.77
N ILE A 110 29.43 -15.79 -0.52
CA ILE A 110 29.12 -14.71 -1.46
C ILE A 110 27.59 -14.55 -1.59
N ILE A 111 26.86 -15.65 -1.81
CA ILE A 111 25.39 -15.62 -1.90
C ILE A 111 24.77 -15.05 -0.63
N LEU A 112 25.27 -15.43 0.55
CA LEU A 112 24.78 -14.94 1.84
C LEU A 112 24.97 -13.42 1.98
N ILE A 113 26.13 -12.89 1.55
CA ILE A 113 26.40 -11.45 1.60
C ILE A 113 25.43 -10.70 0.68
N PHE A 114 25.26 -11.18 -0.56
CA PHE A 114 24.29 -10.58 -1.49
C PHE A 114 22.86 -10.63 -0.97
N PHE A 115 22.42 -11.76 -0.43
CA PHE A 115 21.08 -11.88 0.17
C PHE A 115 20.90 -10.91 1.35
N THR A 116 21.94 -10.72 2.15
CA THR A 116 21.88 -9.81 3.31
C THR A 116 21.67 -8.36 2.87
N GLU A 117 22.47 -7.89 1.91
CA GLU A 117 22.41 -6.50 1.43
C GLU A 117 21.19 -6.24 0.54
N MET A 118 20.83 -7.18 -0.34
CA MET A 118 19.77 -6.98 -1.33
C MET A 118 18.37 -7.26 -0.77
N VAL A 119 18.23 -8.17 0.21
CA VAL A 119 16.91 -8.62 0.69
C VAL A 119 16.70 -8.29 2.16
N TYR A 120 17.61 -8.72 3.04
CA TYR A 120 17.40 -8.62 4.49
C TYR A 120 17.41 -7.17 4.99
N GLN A 121 18.39 -6.35 4.58
CA GLN A 121 18.51 -4.96 5.03
C GLN A 121 17.31 -4.08 4.58
N PRO A 122 16.86 -4.10 3.31
CA PRO A 122 15.68 -3.34 2.89
C PRO A 122 14.41 -3.77 3.63
N LEU A 123 14.17 -5.08 3.78
CA LEU A 123 13.01 -5.59 4.52
C LEU A 123 12.98 -5.08 5.95
N ARG A 124 14.12 -5.11 6.64
CA ARG A 124 14.22 -4.61 8.01
C ARG A 124 13.87 -3.12 8.10
N ARG A 125 14.34 -2.28 7.17
CA ARG A 125 13.99 -0.85 7.13
C ARG A 125 12.50 -0.61 6.90
N ILE A 126 11.87 -1.40 6.04
CA ILE A 126 10.42 -1.34 5.80
C ILE A 126 9.66 -1.75 7.07
N THR A 127 10.10 -2.79 7.77
CA THR A 127 9.50 -3.20 9.05
C THR A 127 9.60 -2.09 10.10
N GLU A 128 10.79 -1.51 10.29
CA GLU A 128 11.00 -0.40 11.23
C GLU A 128 10.11 0.81 10.89
N ALA A 129 9.97 1.16 9.62
CA ALA A 129 9.05 2.22 9.19
C ALA A 129 7.58 1.90 9.49
N THR A 130 7.17 0.65 9.26
CA THR A 130 5.79 0.21 9.52
C THR A 130 5.47 0.27 11.02
N GLU A 131 6.43 -0.05 11.88
CA GLU A 131 6.30 0.12 13.34
C GLU A 131 6.16 1.60 13.73
N GLN A 132 6.92 2.50 13.09
CA GLN A 132 6.76 3.96 13.29
C GLN A 132 5.37 4.44 12.88
N TYR A 133 4.84 3.96 11.75
CA TYR A 133 3.48 4.28 11.32
C TYR A 133 2.42 3.76 12.30
N ALA A 134 2.58 2.53 12.80
CA ALA A 134 1.70 1.95 13.81
C ALA A 134 1.73 2.72 15.14
N ALA A 135 2.88 3.31 15.48
CA ALA A 135 3.03 4.20 16.64
C ALA A 135 2.46 5.62 16.43
N GLY A 136 1.94 5.92 15.23
CA GLY A 136 1.34 7.21 14.88
C GLY A 136 2.29 8.24 14.26
N ASN A 137 3.53 7.84 13.92
CA ASN A 137 4.48 8.71 13.22
C ASN A 137 4.40 8.52 11.70
N MET A 138 3.30 8.96 11.08
CA MET A 138 3.09 8.83 9.62
C MET A 138 4.04 9.70 8.76
N ARG A 139 4.93 10.51 9.36
CA ARG A 139 5.92 11.33 8.65
C ARG A 139 7.30 10.68 8.56
N TYR A 140 7.47 9.47 9.11
CA TYR A 140 8.70 8.72 8.97
C TYR A 140 8.94 8.36 7.50
N GLU A 141 10.17 8.51 7.00
CA GLU A 141 10.50 8.30 5.59
C GLU A 141 11.15 6.93 5.38
N ILE A 142 10.64 6.15 4.42
CA ILE A 142 11.20 4.85 4.08
C ILE A 142 12.36 5.04 3.09
N GLN A 143 13.59 4.95 3.59
CA GLN A 143 14.79 5.04 2.74
C GLN A 143 15.16 3.67 2.16
N VAL A 144 14.43 3.28 1.12
CA VAL A 144 14.73 2.10 0.28
C VAL A 144 14.92 2.57 -1.15
N ASP A 145 16.19 2.66 -1.57
CA ASP A 145 16.58 3.01 -2.93
C ASP A 145 16.74 1.70 -3.72
N SER A 146 15.61 1.19 -4.21
CA SER A 146 15.55 -0.04 -4.99
C SER A 146 14.52 0.10 -6.10
N GLU A 147 14.82 -0.41 -7.29
CA GLU A 147 13.90 -0.42 -8.44
C GLU A 147 13.12 -1.74 -8.56
N ASP A 148 13.16 -2.58 -7.53
CA ASP A 148 12.48 -3.86 -7.45
C ASP A 148 11.14 -3.79 -6.68
N GLU A 149 10.57 -4.97 -6.38
CA GLU A 149 9.33 -5.10 -5.62
C GLU A 149 9.42 -4.50 -4.20
N MET A 150 10.61 -4.45 -3.59
CA MET A 150 10.80 -3.84 -2.27
C MET A 150 10.71 -2.32 -2.34
N GLY A 151 11.29 -1.73 -3.39
CA GLY A 151 11.12 -0.30 -3.68
C GLY A 151 9.66 0.08 -3.92
N TYR A 152 8.96 -0.72 -4.73
CA TYR A 152 7.53 -0.52 -4.98
C TYR A 152 6.67 -0.63 -3.70
N LEU A 153 6.97 -1.61 -2.84
CA LEU A 153 6.30 -1.78 -1.55
C LEU A 153 6.55 -0.58 -0.62
N ALA A 154 7.81 -0.13 -0.52
CA ALA A 154 8.18 1.04 0.27
C ALA A 154 7.47 2.32 -0.20
N ALA A 155 7.40 2.54 -1.52
CA ALA A 155 6.70 3.68 -2.11
C ALA A 155 5.19 3.63 -1.81
N THR A 156 4.57 2.46 -1.96
CA THR A 156 3.15 2.27 -1.71
C THR A 156 2.79 2.49 -0.23
N LEU A 157 3.60 1.98 0.70
CA LEU A 157 3.44 2.21 2.13
C LEU A 157 3.61 3.70 2.50
N SER A 158 4.60 4.37 1.90
CA SER A 158 4.83 5.80 2.12
C SER A 158 3.65 6.65 1.62
N TYR A 159 3.10 6.31 0.45
CA TYR A 159 1.89 6.97 -0.07
C TYR A 159 0.71 6.80 0.89
N MET A 160 0.46 5.57 1.36
CA MET A 160 -0.60 5.27 2.33
C MET A 160 -0.43 6.07 3.62
N ALA A 161 0.77 6.10 4.20
CA ALA A 161 1.06 6.89 5.40
C ALA A 161 0.79 8.38 5.18
N SER A 162 1.15 8.93 4.02
CA SER A 162 0.88 10.33 3.68
C SER A 162 -0.61 10.64 3.59
N GLU A 163 -1.41 9.76 3.00
CA GLU A 163 -2.86 9.95 2.87
C GLU A 163 -3.56 9.83 4.23
N ILE A 164 -3.11 8.93 5.11
CA ILE A 164 -3.58 8.86 6.49
C ILE A 164 -3.25 10.15 7.24
N ALA A 165 -2.00 10.63 7.18
CA ALA A 165 -1.59 11.88 7.82
C ALA A 165 -2.41 13.08 7.33
N ARG A 166 -2.65 13.14 6.02
CA ARG A 166 -3.47 14.18 5.39
C ARG A 166 -4.92 14.11 5.86
N SER A 167 -5.49 12.91 5.98
CA SER A 167 -6.83 12.69 6.52
C SER A 167 -6.95 13.17 7.96
N GLU A 168 -5.98 12.84 8.83
CA GLU A 168 -5.94 13.33 10.20
C GLU A 168 -5.84 14.86 10.28
N ASP A 169 -4.96 15.47 9.48
CA ASP A 169 -4.82 16.92 9.43
C ASP A 169 -6.11 17.59 8.96
N ASN A 170 -6.80 17.00 7.97
CA ASN A 170 -8.11 17.47 7.52
C ASN A 170 -9.16 17.35 8.63
N GLN A 171 -9.17 16.25 9.39
CA GLN A 171 -10.08 16.07 10.53
C GLN A 171 -9.80 17.10 11.64
N LYS A 172 -8.53 17.34 11.99
CA LYS A 172 -8.15 18.36 12.99
C LYS A 172 -8.57 19.75 12.55
N LYS A 173 -8.31 20.12 11.28
CA LYS A 173 -8.77 21.39 10.69
C LYS A 173 -10.29 21.51 10.73
N PHE A 174 -11.01 20.43 10.40
CA PHE A 174 -12.47 20.39 10.46
C PHE A 174 -12.98 20.67 11.89
N ILE A 175 -12.46 19.96 12.90
CA ILE A 175 -12.86 20.17 14.30
C ILE A 175 -12.55 21.59 14.77
N ALA A 176 -11.38 22.13 14.40
CA ALA A 176 -10.99 23.50 14.74
C ALA A 176 -11.93 24.54 14.11
N ASN A 177 -12.25 24.40 12.82
CA ASN A 177 -13.15 25.30 12.09
C ASN A 177 -14.57 25.24 12.67
N VAL A 178 -15.09 24.05 12.93
CA VAL A 178 -16.39 23.87 13.58
C VAL A 178 -16.40 24.53 14.95
N SER A 179 -15.38 24.30 15.77
CA SER A 179 -15.30 24.89 17.12
C SER A 179 -15.30 26.42 17.07
N HIS A 180 -14.59 27.02 16.12
CA HIS A 180 -14.56 28.46 15.91
C HIS A 180 -15.94 29.01 15.51
N ASP A 181 -16.58 28.37 14.53
CA ASP A 181 -17.87 28.82 13.98
C ASP A 181 -19.04 28.59 14.94
N PHE A 182 -18.90 27.72 15.94
CA PHE A 182 -19.84 27.61 17.07
C PHE A 182 -19.56 28.66 18.17
N ARG A 183 -18.30 28.95 18.46
CA ARG A 183 -17.93 29.84 19.59
C ARG A 183 -18.44 31.27 19.37
N SER A 184 -18.25 31.84 18.18
CA SER A 184 -18.68 33.21 17.88
C SER A 184 -20.20 33.45 18.10
N PRO A 185 -21.11 32.62 17.56
CA PRO A 185 -22.54 32.70 17.85
C PRO A 185 -22.85 32.61 19.34
N LEU A 186 -22.28 31.62 20.03
CA LEU A 186 -22.55 31.37 21.44
C LEU A 186 -22.08 32.52 22.34
N THR A 187 -20.90 33.08 22.08
CA THR A 187 -20.41 34.26 22.81
C THR A 187 -21.33 35.47 22.59
N SER A 188 -21.85 35.66 21.38
CA SER A 188 -22.76 36.77 21.07
C SER A 188 -24.10 36.60 21.79
N ILE A 189 -24.68 35.39 21.72
CA ILE A 189 -25.93 35.05 22.42
C ILE A 189 -25.76 35.29 23.93
N HIS A 190 -24.70 34.75 24.52
CA HIS A 190 -24.44 34.89 25.95
C HIS A 190 -24.26 36.36 26.35
N GLY A 191 -23.42 37.11 25.63
CA GLY A 191 -23.14 38.52 25.93
C GLY A 191 -24.36 39.42 25.80
N TYR A 192 -25.24 39.19 24.81
CA TYR A 192 -26.49 39.97 24.71
C TYR A 192 -27.48 39.63 25.83
N LEU A 193 -27.61 38.36 26.21
CA LEU A 193 -28.46 37.95 27.32
C LEU A 193 -27.93 38.48 28.66
N GLU A 194 -26.62 38.45 28.90
CA GLU A 194 -25.97 39.01 30.08
C GLU A 194 -26.13 40.54 30.15
N ALA A 195 -25.93 41.24 29.03
CA ALA A 195 -26.12 42.69 28.96
C ALA A 195 -27.59 43.12 29.16
N MET A 196 -28.57 42.26 28.82
CA MET A 196 -29.97 42.47 29.18
C MET A 196 -30.22 42.23 30.67
N LEU A 197 -29.65 41.19 31.26
CA LEU A 197 -29.82 40.84 32.67
C LEU A 197 -29.22 41.89 33.62
N ASP A 198 -28.03 42.40 33.28
CA ASP A 198 -27.31 43.38 34.09
C ASP A 198 -27.74 44.84 33.79
N GLY A 199 -28.72 45.03 32.90
CA GLY A 199 -29.31 46.33 32.60
C GLY A 199 -28.44 47.27 31.74
N THR A 200 -27.36 46.75 31.15
CA THR A 200 -26.53 47.50 30.19
C THR A 200 -27.33 47.82 28.91
N ILE A 201 -28.20 46.91 28.49
CA ILE A 201 -29.17 47.12 27.41
C ILE A 201 -30.50 47.59 28.04
N PRO A 202 -31.07 48.74 27.64
CA PRO A 202 -32.35 49.21 28.16
C PRO A 202 -33.53 48.36 27.63
N PRO A 203 -34.64 48.25 28.38
CA PRO A 203 -35.82 47.46 28.00
C PRO A 203 -36.41 47.80 26.63
N GLU A 204 -36.31 49.06 26.19
CA GLU A 204 -36.77 49.54 24.89
C GLU A 204 -36.07 48.85 23.71
N LEU A 205 -34.85 48.34 23.91
CA LEU A 205 -34.07 47.67 22.88
C LEU A 205 -34.16 46.14 22.94
N TYR A 206 -34.90 45.57 23.90
CA TYR A 206 -34.96 44.12 24.09
C TYR A 206 -35.43 43.38 22.84
N GLU A 207 -36.47 43.88 22.18
CA GLU A 207 -36.99 43.27 20.95
C GLU A 207 -35.91 43.14 19.87
N LYS A 208 -35.13 44.21 19.65
CA LYS A 208 -34.03 44.23 18.68
C LYS A 208 -32.98 43.17 19.00
N TYR A 209 -32.52 43.09 20.24
CA TYR A 209 -31.45 42.16 20.62
C TYR A 209 -31.95 40.70 20.76
N LEU A 210 -33.21 40.48 21.17
CA LEU A 210 -33.84 39.16 21.14
C LEU A 210 -33.95 38.64 19.71
N HIS A 211 -34.25 39.52 18.74
CA HIS A 211 -34.17 39.14 17.32
C HIS A 211 -32.76 38.78 16.88
N ILE A 212 -31.72 39.44 17.40
CA ILE A 212 -30.32 39.05 17.11
C ILE A 212 -30.01 37.67 17.68
N VAL A 213 -30.40 37.41 18.94
CA VAL A 213 -30.24 36.10 19.59
C VAL A 213 -30.94 35.01 18.79
N LEU A 214 -32.20 35.24 18.38
CA LEU A 214 -32.98 34.29 17.60
C LEU A 214 -32.32 33.98 16.24
N ASN A 215 -31.85 35.01 15.53
CA ASN A 215 -31.11 34.84 14.27
C ASN A 215 -29.85 33.99 14.46
N GLU A 216 -29.16 34.15 15.59
CA GLU A 216 -27.93 33.41 15.87
C GLU A 216 -28.23 31.94 16.27
N THR A 217 -29.36 31.67 16.93
CA THR A 217 -29.85 30.30 17.16
C THR A 217 -30.27 29.59 15.87
N ASP A 218 -30.91 30.30 14.93
CA ASP A 218 -31.25 29.76 13.62
C ASP A 218 -29.99 29.43 12.82
N ARG A 219 -28.96 30.27 12.92
CA ARG A 219 -27.66 30.04 12.29
C ARG A 219 -26.98 28.78 12.83
N LEU A 220 -26.95 28.62 14.16
CA LEU A 220 -26.43 27.40 14.80
C LEU A 220 -27.18 26.15 14.34
N THR A 221 -28.51 26.24 14.21
CA THR A 221 -29.36 25.14 13.74
C THR A 221 -29.07 24.76 12.29
N LYS A 222 -28.88 25.75 11.41
CA LYS A 222 -28.46 25.50 10.02
C LYS A 222 -27.08 24.86 9.96
N LEU A 223 -26.15 25.27 10.82
CA LEU A 223 -24.81 24.71 10.90
C LEU A 223 -24.83 23.25 11.37
N THR A 224 -25.57 22.91 12.43
CA THR A 224 -25.71 21.53 12.91
C THR A 224 -26.37 20.62 11.87
N ASN A 225 -27.44 21.07 11.21
CA ASN A 225 -28.07 20.30 10.15
C ASN A 225 -27.13 20.05 8.96
N SER A 226 -26.34 21.06 8.58
CA SER A 226 -25.31 20.92 7.54
C SER A 226 -24.24 19.91 7.93
N LEU A 227 -23.82 19.89 9.20
CA LEU A 227 -22.86 18.94 9.74
C LEU A 227 -23.39 17.50 9.78
N LEU A 228 -24.64 17.30 10.23
CA LEU A 228 -25.29 16.00 10.21
C LEU A 228 -25.43 15.46 8.80
N THR A 229 -25.81 16.34 7.86
CA THR A 229 -25.84 16.01 6.43
C THR A 229 -24.46 15.52 5.97
N LEU A 230 -23.40 16.31 6.21
CA LEU A 230 -22.04 15.90 5.83
C LEU A 230 -21.55 14.60 6.49
N ASN A 231 -21.88 14.34 7.76
CA ASN A 231 -21.49 13.10 8.43
C ASN A 231 -22.17 11.87 7.80
N ASN A 232 -23.46 12.00 7.48
CA ASN A 232 -24.22 10.94 6.80
C ASN A 232 -23.67 10.66 5.39
N LEU A 233 -23.13 11.66 4.70
CA LEU A 233 -22.49 11.47 3.38
C LEU A 233 -21.17 10.68 3.46
N ASN A 234 -20.33 10.94 4.47
CA ASN A 234 -19.01 10.33 4.56
C ASN A 234 -19.01 8.88 5.08
N THR A 235 -19.96 8.49 5.94
CA THR A 235 -19.81 7.27 6.77
C THR A 235 -20.37 6.00 6.15
N ARG A 236 -21.32 6.09 5.20
CA ARG A 236 -22.00 4.90 4.62
C ARG A 236 -22.15 4.91 3.10
N GLY A 237 -21.63 5.94 2.43
CA GLY A 237 -22.10 6.27 1.08
C GLY A 237 -23.53 6.82 1.15
N MET A 238 -23.79 7.85 0.37
CA MET A 238 -25.14 8.41 0.26
C MET A 238 -26.03 7.40 -0.45
N VAL A 239 -26.96 6.77 0.28
CA VAL A 239 -28.03 5.99 -0.36
C VAL A 239 -28.95 7.01 -1.02
N LEU A 240 -28.91 7.04 -2.35
CA LEU A 240 -29.75 7.91 -3.16
C LEU A 240 -31.06 7.20 -3.48
N GLU A 241 -32.18 7.89 -3.27
CA GLU A 241 -33.49 7.43 -3.73
C GLU A 241 -33.71 8.01 -5.13
N LYS A 242 -33.12 7.37 -6.13
CA LYS A 242 -33.25 7.82 -7.53
C LYS A 242 -34.64 7.50 -8.07
N THR A 243 -35.29 8.51 -8.61
CA THR A 243 -36.61 8.43 -9.25
C THR A 243 -36.63 9.31 -10.49
N ASP A 244 -37.49 9.01 -11.45
CA ASP A 244 -37.70 9.89 -12.59
C ASP A 244 -38.63 11.03 -12.19
N PHE A 245 -38.18 12.27 -12.42
CA PHE A 245 -38.97 13.47 -12.14
C PHE A 245 -38.68 14.56 -13.17
N ASP A 246 -39.64 15.47 -13.33
CA ASP A 246 -39.49 16.63 -14.21
C ASP A 246 -38.61 17.72 -13.56
N LEU A 247 -37.39 17.87 -14.08
CA LEU A 247 -36.41 18.83 -13.61
C LEU A 247 -36.88 20.28 -13.77
N ASN A 248 -37.62 20.58 -14.84
CA ASN A 248 -38.08 21.94 -15.12
C ASN A 248 -39.04 22.40 -14.02
N THR A 249 -39.92 21.53 -13.53
CA THR A 249 -40.81 21.81 -12.39
C THR A 249 -40.01 22.09 -11.12
N VAL A 250 -39.02 21.27 -10.77
CA VAL A 250 -38.19 21.47 -9.57
C VAL A 250 -37.42 22.79 -9.62
N ILE A 251 -36.89 23.17 -10.79
CA ILE A 251 -36.21 24.46 -10.98
C ILE A 251 -37.19 25.64 -10.77
N ARG A 252 -38.39 25.57 -11.35
CA ARG A 252 -39.42 26.61 -11.19
C ARG A 252 -39.84 26.76 -9.73
N ASP A 253 -40.13 25.66 -9.04
CA ASP A 253 -40.53 25.67 -7.63
C ASP A 253 -39.43 26.22 -6.72
N THR A 254 -38.18 25.84 -7.00
CA THR A 254 -37.03 26.35 -6.26
C THR A 254 -36.87 27.86 -6.51
N ALA A 255 -36.94 28.32 -7.76
CA ALA A 255 -36.86 29.74 -8.09
C ALA A 255 -37.98 30.56 -7.42
N ALA A 256 -39.21 30.06 -7.44
CA ALA A 256 -40.37 30.69 -6.79
C ALA A 256 -40.16 30.88 -5.28
N SER A 257 -39.52 29.91 -4.61
CA SER A 257 -39.22 30.01 -3.18
C SER A 257 -38.29 31.19 -2.81
N PHE A 258 -37.54 31.74 -3.78
CA PHE A 258 -36.64 32.87 -3.58
C PHE A 258 -37.23 34.22 -4.04
N GLU A 259 -38.45 34.29 -4.59
CA GLU A 259 -39.06 35.53 -5.08
C GLU A 259 -39.02 36.66 -4.04
N GLY A 260 -39.39 36.37 -2.78
CA GLY A 260 -39.39 37.36 -1.72
C GLY A 260 -38.00 37.92 -1.37
N THR A 261 -36.96 37.10 -1.50
CA THR A 261 -35.56 37.55 -1.26
C THR A 261 -35.02 38.33 -2.45
N CYS A 262 -35.37 37.92 -3.67
CA CYS A 262 -34.98 38.60 -4.91
C CYS A 262 -35.61 39.99 -4.99
N GLN A 263 -36.88 40.13 -4.59
CA GLN A 263 -37.59 41.41 -4.58
C GLN A 263 -36.92 42.45 -3.68
N GLN A 264 -36.34 42.04 -2.54
CA GLN A 264 -35.62 42.94 -1.63
C GLN A 264 -34.33 43.51 -2.24
N LYS A 265 -33.70 42.80 -3.19
CA LYS A 265 -32.47 43.21 -3.87
C LYS A 265 -32.69 43.68 -5.33
N HIS A 266 -33.94 43.69 -5.80
CA HIS A 266 -34.28 43.92 -7.21
C HIS A 266 -33.56 42.96 -8.18
N ILE A 267 -33.37 41.71 -7.78
CA ILE A 267 -32.76 40.68 -8.64
C ILE A 267 -33.86 39.99 -9.47
N SER A 268 -33.64 39.81 -10.77
CA SER A 268 -34.52 39.02 -11.63
C SER A 268 -33.95 37.61 -11.88
N ILE A 269 -34.80 36.59 -11.86
CA ILE A 269 -34.40 35.21 -12.22
C ILE A 269 -34.93 34.93 -13.63
N GLU A 270 -34.02 34.70 -14.57
CA GLU A 270 -34.33 34.33 -15.96
C GLU A 270 -34.21 32.80 -16.11
N LEU A 271 -35.29 32.14 -16.50
CA LEU A 271 -35.33 30.70 -16.72
C LEU A 271 -35.33 30.40 -18.22
N VAL A 272 -34.25 29.80 -18.72
CA VAL A 272 -34.10 29.33 -20.10
C VAL A 272 -34.10 27.81 -20.08
N LEU A 273 -35.28 27.21 -20.05
CA LEU A 273 -35.44 25.77 -19.89
C LEU A 273 -35.66 25.09 -21.26
N THR A 274 -34.93 24.00 -21.51
CA THR A 274 -35.14 23.14 -22.68
C THR A 274 -36.41 22.32 -22.48
N GLY A 275 -37.32 22.39 -23.45
CA GLY A 275 -38.62 21.68 -23.42
C GLY A 275 -39.59 22.21 -22.37
N ASP A 276 -40.86 21.81 -22.47
CA ASP A 276 -41.84 22.07 -21.40
C ASP A 276 -41.60 21.14 -20.21
N GLN A 277 -41.28 19.87 -20.46
CA GLN A 277 -40.95 18.84 -19.48
C GLN A 277 -39.58 18.23 -19.79
N LEU A 278 -38.79 17.94 -18.75
CA LEU A 278 -37.47 17.36 -18.89
C LEU A 278 -37.21 16.35 -17.77
N PHE A 279 -37.41 15.06 -18.08
CA PHE A 279 -37.29 13.99 -17.09
C PHE A 279 -35.84 13.54 -16.88
N VAL A 280 -35.43 13.45 -15.61
CA VAL A 280 -34.09 13.00 -15.20
C VAL A 280 -34.18 11.92 -14.13
N ASN A 281 -33.24 10.98 -14.14
CA ASN A 281 -33.15 9.92 -13.13
C ASN A 281 -32.20 10.32 -11.99
N ALA A 282 -32.74 10.90 -10.92
CA ALA A 282 -31.94 11.37 -9.78
C ALA A 282 -32.75 11.40 -8.48
N ASP A 283 -32.09 11.69 -7.35
CA ASP A 283 -32.78 11.94 -6.08
C ASP A 283 -33.31 13.38 -6.07
N MET A 284 -34.62 13.53 -6.26
CA MET A 284 -35.29 14.82 -6.36
C MET A 284 -34.98 15.74 -5.18
N GLY A 285 -35.01 15.21 -3.95
CA GLY A 285 -34.77 16.00 -2.74
C GLY A 285 -33.34 16.52 -2.66
N LYS A 286 -32.36 15.70 -3.08
CA LYS A 286 -30.95 16.12 -3.11
C LYS A 286 -30.65 17.09 -4.25
N ILE A 287 -31.26 16.92 -5.42
CA ILE A 287 -31.11 17.87 -6.52
C ILE A 287 -31.76 19.21 -6.18
N GLN A 288 -32.93 19.21 -5.54
CA GLN A 288 -33.53 20.42 -5.02
C GLN A 288 -32.61 21.13 -4.01
N GLN A 289 -31.92 20.38 -3.14
CA GLN A 289 -30.92 20.93 -2.22
C GLN A 289 -29.71 21.56 -2.97
N VAL A 290 -29.24 20.94 -4.04
CA VAL A 290 -28.19 21.51 -4.91
C VAL A 290 -28.65 22.84 -5.52
N LEU A 291 -29.84 22.87 -6.13
CA LEU A 291 -30.41 24.08 -6.74
C LEU A 291 -30.58 25.19 -5.70
N TYR A 292 -31.12 24.86 -4.52
CA TYR A 292 -31.28 25.82 -3.43
C TYR A 292 -29.94 26.43 -3.00
N ASN A 293 -28.89 25.61 -2.84
CA ASN A 293 -27.56 26.08 -2.46
C ASN A 293 -26.94 26.99 -3.53
N LEU A 294 -27.05 26.61 -4.81
CA LEU A 294 -26.48 27.39 -5.92
C LEU A 294 -27.22 28.73 -6.08
N LEU A 295 -28.55 28.72 -6.01
CA LEU A 295 -29.38 29.91 -6.15
C LEU A 295 -29.22 30.86 -4.95
N ASP A 296 -29.16 30.34 -3.71
CA ASP A 296 -28.89 31.13 -2.51
C ASP A 296 -27.52 31.83 -2.61
N ASN A 297 -26.49 31.14 -3.11
CA ASN A 297 -25.18 31.74 -3.36
C ASN A 297 -25.25 32.83 -4.45
N ALA A 298 -25.90 32.53 -5.58
CA ALA A 298 -26.08 33.49 -6.67
C ALA A 298 -26.74 34.80 -6.18
N ILE A 299 -27.83 34.71 -5.40
CA ILE A 299 -28.55 35.87 -4.85
C ILE A 299 -27.69 36.62 -3.82
N LYS A 300 -26.94 35.90 -2.97
CA LYS A 300 -26.09 36.51 -1.95
C LYS A 300 -24.99 37.37 -2.55
N PHE A 301 -24.31 36.87 -3.57
CA PHE A 301 -23.11 37.49 -4.13
C PHE A 301 -23.36 38.38 -5.36
N SER A 302 -24.55 38.30 -5.95
CA SER A 302 -25.03 39.24 -6.97
C SER A 302 -25.10 40.69 -6.47
N HIS A 303 -24.92 41.62 -7.39
CA HIS A 303 -25.19 43.04 -7.16
C HIS A 303 -26.70 43.28 -7.03
N ASN A 304 -27.08 44.47 -6.56
CA ASN A 304 -28.48 44.88 -6.63
C ASN A 304 -28.83 45.19 -8.10
N ASP A 305 -30.10 45.04 -8.48
CA ASP A 305 -30.59 45.33 -9.82
C ASP A 305 -29.95 44.47 -10.93
N SER A 306 -29.53 43.25 -10.60
CA SER A 306 -28.90 42.30 -11.53
C SER A 306 -29.84 41.15 -11.91
N SER A 307 -29.40 40.31 -12.86
CA SER A 307 -30.11 39.07 -13.19
C SER A 307 -29.31 37.82 -12.84
N ILE A 308 -30.03 36.75 -12.49
CA ILE A 308 -29.51 35.39 -12.35
C ILE A 308 -30.16 34.56 -13.44
N LYS A 309 -29.36 33.89 -14.27
CA LYS A 309 -29.85 33.04 -15.36
C LYS A 309 -29.72 31.57 -14.97
N ILE A 310 -30.82 30.82 -15.06
CA ILE A 310 -30.81 29.36 -14.95
C ILE A 310 -31.13 28.78 -16.32
N GLU A 311 -30.25 27.91 -16.81
CA GLU A 311 -30.36 27.33 -18.15
C GLU A 311 -30.26 25.80 -18.07
N THR A 312 -31.18 25.10 -18.74
CA THR A 312 -31.07 23.65 -18.95
C THR A 312 -30.74 23.38 -20.41
N THR A 313 -29.76 22.54 -20.67
CA THR A 313 -29.37 22.14 -22.03
C THR A 313 -29.23 20.62 -22.09
N GLU A 314 -29.94 20.01 -23.04
CA GLU A 314 -29.83 18.59 -23.30
C GLU A 314 -28.67 18.28 -24.25
N LYS A 315 -27.85 17.29 -23.90
CA LYS A 315 -26.75 16.83 -24.77
C LYS A 315 -26.51 15.34 -24.59
N ASN A 316 -26.77 14.58 -25.66
CA ASN A 316 -26.66 13.12 -25.69
C ASN A 316 -27.59 12.49 -24.62
N THR A 317 -27.03 11.77 -23.65
CA THR A 317 -27.79 11.07 -22.58
C THR A 317 -27.83 11.86 -21.26
N LYS A 318 -27.45 13.15 -21.28
CA LYS A 318 -27.35 13.98 -20.09
C LYS A 318 -27.96 15.35 -20.28
N VAL A 319 -28.49 15.88 -19.18
CA VAL A 319 -28.91 17.28 -19.05
C VAL A 319 -27.83 18.05 -18.32
N PHE A 320 -27.49 19.23 -18.82
CA PHE A 320 -26.63 20.19 -18.15
C PHE A 320 -27.50 21.31 -17.59
N VAL A 321 -27.31 21.61 -16.30
CA VAL A 321 -27.97 22.72 -15.61
C VAL A 321 -26.92 23.75 -15.27
N SER A 322 -27.11 24.98 -15.77
CA SER A 322 -26.26 26.12 -15.46
C SER A 322 -27.00 27.13 -14.58
N VAL A 323 -26.33 27.62 -13.53
CA VAL A 323 -26.78 28.74 -12.69
C VAL A 323 -25.71 29.83 -12.78
N ARG A 324 -26.03 30.92 -13.46
CA ARG A 324 -25.14 32.07 -13.68
C ARG A 324 -25.61 33.30 -12.92
N ASP A 325 -24.71 33.90 -12.14
CA ASP A 325 -24.91 35.17 -11.46
C ASP A 325 -24.08 36.32 -12.07
N GLN A 326 -24.45 37.56 -11.72
CA GLN A 326 -23.75 38.79 -12.08
C GLN A 326 -23.13 39.45 -10.82
N GLY A 327 -22.43 38.63 -10.03
CA GLY A 327 -21.83 39.03 -8.77
C GLY A 327 -20.38 39.47 -8.86
N ILE A 328 -19.72 39.42 -7.70
CA ILE A 328 -18.31 39.80 -7.53
C ILE A 328 -17.32 38.82 -8.19
N GLY A 329 -17.78 37.64 -8.61
CA GLY A 329 -16.93 36.56 -9.11
C GLY A 329 -16.02 35.95 -8.04
N ILE A 330 -15.23 34.96 -8.47
CA ILE A 330 -14.30 34.18 -7.63
C ILE A 330 -12.89 34.34 -8.21
N PRO A 331 -11.90 34.76 -7.41
CA PRO A 331 -10.50 34.81 -7.84
C PRO A 331 -9.99 33.45 -8.33
N ARG A 332 -9.13 33.44 -9.35
CA ARG A 332 -8.62 32.19 -9.97
C ARG A 332 -7.96 31.25 -8.97
N ASP A 333 -7.22 31.79 -8.01
CA ASP A 333 -6.50 31.01 -6.99
C ASP A 333 -7.47 30.32 -6.01
N SER A 334 -8.68 30.84 -5.87
CA SER A 334 -9.73 30.31 -5.00
C SER A 334 -10.63 29.28 -5.67
N LEU A 335 -10.67 29.19 -7.01
CA LEU A 335 -11.58 28.31 -7.75
C LEU A 335 -11.44 26.82 -7.38
N LYS A 336 -10.23 26.38 -7.00
CA LYS A 336 -10.01 25.00 -6.56
C LYS A 336 -10.45 24.77 -5.11
N LEU A 337 -10.41 25.82 -4.30
CA LEU A 337 -10.63 25.79 -2.85
C LEU A 337 -12.10 25.98 -2.47
N ILE A 338 -12.96 26.52 -3.35
CA ILE A 338 -14.39 26.72 -3.05
C ILE A 338 -15.15 25.43 -2.74
N TRP A 339 -14.59 24.29 -3.15
CA TRP A 339 -15.14 22.97 -2.89
C TRP A 339 -14.75 22.44 -1.50
N ASP A 340 -13.76 23.06 -0.85
CA ASP A 340 -13.28 22.66 0.46
C ASP A 340 -14.26 23.11 1.55
N ARG A 341 -14.43 22.26 2.56
CA ARG A 341 -15.37 22.50 3.67
C ARG A 341 -14.95 23.73 4.46
N PHE A 342 -15.91 24.61 4.77
CA PHE A 342 -15.71 25.86 5.51
C PHE A 342 -14.84 26.90 4.79
N TYR A 343 -14.49 26.67 3.52
CA TYR A 343 -13.74 27.65 2.76
C TYR A 343 -14.61 28.86 2.41
N LYS A 344 -14.06 30.06 2.64
CA LYS A 344 -14.63 31.34 2.26
C LYS A 344 -13.51 32.28 1.84
N THR A 345 -13.70 32.98 0.73
CA THR A 345 -12.84 34.09 0.31
C THR A 345 -12.98 35.27 1.28
N ASP A 346 -11.94 36.10 1.41
CA ASP A 346 -11.99 37.27 2.30
C ASP A 346 -13.09 38.26 1.91
N LEU A 347 -13.34 38.40 0.59
CA LEU A 347 -14.45 39.17 0.03
C LEU A 347 -15.82 38.63 0.44
N SER A 348 -15.98 37.29 0.51
CA SER A 348 -17.25 36.68 0.92
C SER A 348 -17.46 36.72 2.43
N ARG A 349 -16.40 36.77 3.26
CA ARG A 349 -16.53 36.92 4.72
C ARG A 349 -17.21 38.23 5.14
N GLY A 350 -17.02 39.31 4.38
CA GLY A 350 -17.68 40.60 4.62
C GLY A 350 -19.16 40.61 4.25
N LYS A 351 -19.50 40.07 3.07
CA LYS A 351 -20.88 40.06 2.52
C LYS A 351 -21.75 38.92 3.07
N ASP A 352 -21.19 37.72 3.26
CA ASP A 352 -21.89 36.54 3.77
C ASP A 352 -21.45 36.21 5.21
N LYS A 353 -21.90 37.04 6.15
CA LYS A 353 -21.67 36.81 7.59
C LYS A 353 -22.45 35.60 8.12
N LYS A 354 -23.53 35.16 7.45
CA LYS A 354 -24.43 34.10 7.93
C LYS A 354 -24.11 32.71 7.39
N GLY A 355 -23.54 32.58 6.19
CA GLY A 355 -23.27 31.27 5.60
C GLY A 355 -22.22 30.48 6.36
N THR A 356 -22.25 29.16 6.22
CA THR A 356 -21.38 28.22 6.93
C THR A 356 -20.16 27.82 6.10
N GLY A 357 -20.11 28.17 4.81
CA GLY A 357 -19.06 27.69 3.90
C GLY A 357 -19.17 26.19 3.58
N LEU A 358 -20.29 25.55 3.94
CA LEU A 358 -20.52 24.12 3.67
C LEU A 358 -21.34 23.87 2.40
N GLY A 359 -22.11 24.85 1.93
CA GLY A 359 -23.08 24.67 0.84
C GLY A 359 -22.47 24.07 -0.43
N LEU A 360 -21.39 24.65 -0.95
CA LEU A 360 -20.73 24.17 -2.17
C LEU A 360 -20.08 22.78 -2.00
N SER A 361 -19.52 22.50 -0.81
CA SER A 361 -18.98 21.17 -0.51
C SER A 361 -20.08 20.11 -0.47
N ILE A 362 -21.25 20.41 0.12
CA ILE A 362 -22.42 19.53 0.12
C ILE A 362 -22.95 19.33 -1.31
N THR A 363 -23.04 20.41 -2.09
CA THR A 363 -23.44 20.34 -3.49
C THR A 363 -22.54 19.41 -4.30
N LYS A 364 -21.21 19.53 -4.14
CA LYS A 364 -20.25 18.66 -4.81
C LYS A 364 -20.44 17.19 -4.42
N GLU A 365 -20.56 16.89 -3.12
CA GLU A 365 -20.76 15.52 -2.63
C GLU A 365 -22.08 14.92 -3.14
N ILE A 366 -23.17 15.69 -3.20
CA ILE A 366 -24.44 15.25 -3.78
C ILE A 366 -24.26 14.87 -5.25
N ILE A 367 -23.66 15.75 -6.06
CA ILE A 367 -23.49 15.51 -7.49
C ILE A 367 -22.54 14.32 -7.75
N GLN A 368 -21.47 14.21 -6.97
CA GLN A 368 -20.55 13.07 -7.05
C GLN A 368 -21.21 11.75 -6.64
N ALA A 369 -22.08 11.75 -5.64
CA ALA A 369 -22.86 10.56 -5.26
C ALA A 369 -23.82 10.11 -6.38
N HIS A 370 -24.26 11.03 -7.23
CA HIS A 370 -25.03 10.70 -8.45
C HIS A 370 -24.15 10.16 -9.59
N ASN A 371 -22.83 10.05 -9.39
CA ASN A 371 -21.81 9.76 -10.41
C ASN A 371 -21.74 10.83 -11.52
N GLU A 372 -22.03 12.08 -11.15
CA GLU A 372 -22.05 13.23 -12.04
C GLU A 372 -20.97 14.26 -11.65
N ASN A 373 -20.76 15.25 -12.51
CA ASN A 373 -19.76 16.29 -12.30
C ASN A 373 -20.39 17.68 -12.19
N ILE A 374 -19.79 18.52 -11.34
CA ILE A 374 -20.08 19.95 -11.25
C ILE A 374 -18.82 20.75 -11.53
N ASN A 375 -18.96 21.78 -12.37
CA ASN A 375 -17.90 22.70 -12.77
C ASN A 375 -18.28 24.14 -12.41
N VAL A 376 -17.28 25.01 -12.37
CA VAL A 376 -17.44 26.44 -12.13
C VAL A 376 -16.64 27.23 -13.15
N ILE A 377 -17.24 28.30 -13.67
CA ILE A 377 -16.62 29.30 -14.51
C ILE A 377 -16.85 30.65 -13.83
N SER A 378 -15.79 31.38 -13.50
CA SER A 378 -15.94 32.68 -12.86
C SER A 378 -14.86 33.64 -13.30
N THR A 379 -15.26 34.90 -13.49
CA THR A 379 -14.37 36.03 -13.69
C THR A 379 -14.64 37.05 -12.59
N GLU A 380 -13.58 37.48 -11.90
CA GLU A 380 -13.68 38.47 -10.84
C GLU A 380 -14.26 39.80 -11.38
N GLY A 381 -15.31 40.29 -10.73
CA GLY A 381 -16.06 41.48 -11.12
C GLY A 381 -17.15 41.27 -12.17
N GLU A 382 -17.22 40.11 -12.83
CA GLU A 382 -18.26 39.83 -13.85
C GLU A 382 -19.34 38.88 -13.35
N GLY A 383 -18.97 37.84 -12.59
CA GLY A 383 -19.92 36.87 -12.04
C GLY A 383 -19.39 35.44 -11.98
N THR A 384 -20.27 34.51 -11.58
CA THR A 384 -19.97 33.08 -11.49
C THR A 384 -21.04 32.26 -12.18
N GLU A 385 -20.63 31.17 -12.82
CA GLU A 385 -21.51 30.20 -13.44
C GLU A 385 -21.15 28.80 -12.93
N PHE A 386 -22.10 28.15 -12.28
CA PHE A 386 -21.99 26.75 -11.85
C PHE A 386 -22.76 25.86 -12.80
N ILE A 387 -22.12 24.79 -13.28
CA ILE A 387 -22.70 23.86 -14.27
C ILE A 387 -22.59 22.44 -13.73
N PHE A 388 -23.72 21.74 -13.58
CA PHE A 388 -23.73 20.31 -13.22
C PHE A 388 -24.51 19.48 -14.24
N SER A 389 -24.18 18.19 -14.32
CA SER A 389 -24.86 17.23 -15.20
C SER A 389 -25.78 16.30 -14.43
N LEU A 390 -26.84 15.82 -15.08
CA LEU A 390 -27.72 14.75 -14.62
C LEU A 390 -28.01 13.79 -15.78
N PRO A 391 -28.22 12.49 -15.51
CA PRO A 391 -28.66 11.54 -16.52
C PRO A 391 -30.12 11.83 -16.91
N LEU A 392 -30.42 11.78 -18.21
CA LEU A 392 -31.80 11.75 -18.68
C LEU A 392 -32.49 10.49 -18.13
N SER A 393 -33.79 10.60 -17.88
CA SER A 393 -34.63 9.40 -17.72
C SER A 393 -34.54 8.60 -19.01
N GLU A 394 -34.30 7.30 -18.92
CA GLU A 394 -34.54 6.42 -20.06
C GLU A 394 -36.06 6.43 -20.27
N GLU A 395 -36.55 6.97 -21.40
CA GLU A 395 -37.91 6.68 -21.81
C GLU A 395 -37.97 5.17 -22.07
N ASP A 396 -38.78 4.45 -21.31
CA ASP A 396 -39.22 3.12 -21.71
C ASP A 396 -39.99 3.30 -23.04
N ASP A 397 -39.27 3.19 -24.15
CA ASP A 397 -39.84 2.99 -25.49
C ASP A 397 -40.56 1.62 -25.47
N GLU A 398 -41.81 1.59 -24.98
CA GLU A 398 -42.76 0.49 -25.22
C GLU A 398 -43.49 0.64 -26.57
#